data_AF-A0A243RET3-F1
#
_entry.id   AF-A0A243RET3-F1
#
_cell.length_a   1.000
_cell.length_b   1.000
_cell.length_c   1.000
_cell.angle_alpha   90.00
_cell.angle_beta   90.00
_cell.angle_gamma   90.00
#
_symmetry.space_group_name_H-M   'P 1'
#
loop_
_entity.id
_entity.type
_entity.pdbx_description
1 polymer ?
#
loop_
_entity_poly.entity_id
_entity_poly.type
_entity_poly.pdbx_seq_one_letter_code
_entity_poly.pdbx_strand_id
1 'polypeptide(L)' 'VRVMTDFAHDTVGVVQLLLEIEEGNAASAAVARAAGYHLTDVPPIPGEDKGRPLLLRTWAYGYA' A
#
# COMPACT_ATOMS: atom_id res chain seq x y z
N VAL A 1 -8.14 -3.91 -9.84
CA VAL A 1 -7.91 -2.83 -8.87
C VAL A 1 -7.52 -1.57 -9.63
N ARG A 2 -8.50 -0.87 -10.21
CA ARG A 2 -8.29 0.36 -10.99
C ARG A 2 -9.29 1.46 -10.62
N VAL A 3 -10.48 1.02 -10.18
CA VAL A 3 -11.60 1.90 -9.80
C VAL A 3 -11.30 2.79 -8.58
N MET A 4 -10.53 2.34 -7.59
CA MET A 4 -10.24 3.17 -6.39
C MET A 4 -9.10 4.17 -6.61
N THR A 5 -8.15 3.87 -7.50
CA THR A 5 -7.03 4.77 -7.79
C THR A 5 -7.47 5.97 -8.62
N ASP A 6 -8.28 5.74 -9.65
CA ASP A 6 -8.80 6.81 -10.51
C ASP A 6 -9.77 7.74 -9.75
N PHE A 7 -10.56 7.21 -8.80
CA PHE A 7 -11.44 8.04 -7.96
C PHE A 7 -10.68 8.94 -6.96
N ALA A 8 -9.59 8.42 -6.37
CA ALA A 8 -8.82 9.16 -5.37
C ALA A 8 -8.06 10.37 -5.96
N HIS A 9 -7.57 10.25 -7.20
CA HIS A 9 -6.88 11.36 -7.87
C HIS A 9 -7.85 12.43 -8.38
N ASP A 10 -8.97 12.05 -8.99
CA ASP A 10 -9.84 13.00 -9.71
C ASP A 10 -10.77 13.80 -8.77
N THR A 11 -11.04 13.30 -7.55
CA THR A 11 -12.01 13.92 -6.63
C THR A 11 -11.40 14.59 -5.39
N VAL A 12 -10.21 14.16 -4.92
CA VAL A 12 -9.74 14.49 -3.55
C VAL A 12 -8.42 15.28 -3.51
N GLY A 13 -7.69 15.44 -4.61
CA GLY A 13 -6.42 16.19 -4.59
C GLY A 13 -5.35 15.53 -3.70
N VAL A 14 -5.38 14.20 -3.62
CA VAL A 14 -4.44 13.43 -2.80
C VAL A 14 -3.07 13.47 -3.44
N VAL A 15 -2.14 14.17 -2.79
CA VAL A 15 -0.74 14.31 -3.23
C VAL A 15 0.01 12.98 -3.18
N GLN A 16 -0.42 12.05 -2.32
CA GLN A 16 0.28 10.78 -2.10
C GLN A 16 -0.68 9.66 -1.71
N LEU A 17 -0.61 8.55 -2.44
CA LEU A 17 -1.36 7.33 -2.11
C LEU A 17 -0.47 6.40 -1.27
N LEU A 18 -1.00 5.92 -0.15
CA LEU A 18 -0.35 4.95 0.72
C LEU A 18 -1.11 3.62 0.69
N LEU A 19 -0.36 2.52 0.66
CA LEU A 19 -0.86 1.15 0.82
C LEU A 19 -0.16 0.48 1.99
N GLU A 20 -0.91 -0.30 2.74
CA GLU A 20 -0.39 -1.14 3.81
C GLU A 20 -0.57 -2.60 3.40
N ILE A 21 0.54 -3.33 3.28
CA ILE A 21 0.56 -4.72 2.80
C ILE A 21 1.30 -5.57 3.82
N GLU A 22 0.71 -6.72 4.18
CA GLU A 22 1.37 -7.71 5.04
C GLU A 22 2.73 -8.11 4.47
N GLU A 23 3.77 -8.11 5.31
CA GLU A 23 5.15 -8.42 4.93
C GLU A 23 5.27 -9.80 4.25
N GLY A 24 4.46 -10.77 4.67
CA GLY A 24 4.42 -12.12 4.09
C GLY A 24 3.65 -12.24 2.77
N ASN A 25 2.91 -11.21 2.35
CA ASN A 25 2.05 -11.28 1.17
C ASN A 25 2.79 -10.86 -0.12
N ALA A 26 3.63 -11.79 -0.61
CA ALA A 26 4.44 -11.58 -1.81
C ALA A 26 3.60 -11.28 -3.08
N ALA A 27 2.39 -11.84 -3.17
CA ALA A 27 1.50 -11.60 -4.31
C ALA A 27 1.02 -10.15 -4.36
N SER A 28 0.54 -9.61 -3.22
CA SER A 28 0.13 -8.21 -3.10
C SER A 28 1.32 -7.26 -3.29
N ALA A 29 2.50 -7.59 -2.75
CA ALA A 29 3.71 -6.80 -2.95
C ALA A 29 4.12 -6.73 -4.44
N ALA A 30 3.99 -7.83 -5.19
CA ALA A 30 4.24 -7.84 -6.63
C ALA A 30 3.26 -6.95 -7.40
N VAL A 31 1.97 -6.97 -7.04
CA VAL A 31 0.96 -6.10 -7.63
C VAL A 31 1.24 -4.63 -7.31
N ALA A 32 1.60 -4.29 -6.07
CA ALA A 32 1.93 -2.93 -5.67
C ALA A 32 3.12 -2.37 -6.48
N ARG A 33 4.19 -3.17 -6.62
CA ARG A 33 5.34 -2.82 -7.48
C ARG A 33 4.92 -2.63 -8.94
N ALA A 34 4.11 -3.53 -9.49
CA ALA A 34 3.63 -3.41 -10.87
C ALA A 34 2.73 -2.19 -11.08
N ALA A 35 2.03 -1.74 -10.04
CA ALA A 35 1.23 -0.52 -10.02
C ALA A 35 2.06 0.76 -9.78
N GLY A 36 3.38 0.66 -9.59
CA GLY A 36 4.27 1.81 -9.38
C GLY A 36 4.41 2.27 -7.93
N TYR A 37 3.95 1.48 -6.95
CA TYR A 37 4.20 1.77 -5.55
C TYR A 37 5.61 1.36 -5.15
N HIS A 38 6.22 2.16 -4.29
CA HIS A 38 7.53 1.91 -3.70
C HIS A 38 7.39 1.63 -2.21
N LEU A 39 8.15 0.64 -1.71
CA LEU A 39 8.21 0.36 -0.28
C LEU A 39 8.89 1.54 0.42
N THR A 40 8.31 2.02 1.51
CA THR A 40 8.90 3.11 2.30
C THR A 40 9.77 2.56 3.43
N ASP A 41 10.66 3.40 3.97
CA ASP A 41 11.47 3.07 5.15
C ASP A 41 10.69 3.20 6.47
N VAL A 42 9.37 3.39 6.40
CA VAL A 42 8.52 3.47 7.58
C VAL A 42 8.54 2.11 8.29
N PRO A 43 8.72 2.08 9.63
CA PRO A 43 8.68 0.84 10.39
C PRO A 43 7.36 0.07 10.16
N PRO A 44 7.39 -1.27 10.12
CA PRO A 44 6.17 -2.05 9.95
C PRO A 44 5.17 -1.77 11.07
N ILE A 45 3.90 -1.65 10.71
CA ILE A 45 2.80 -1.42 11.64
C ILE A 45 2.29 -2.78 12.12
N PRO A 46 2.31 -3.06 13.44
CA PRO A 46 1.69 -4.26 13.97
C PRO A 46 0.18 -4.21 13.75
N GLY A 47 -0.38 -5.28 13.22
CA GLY A 47 -1.81 -5.46 13.02
C GLY A 47 -2.26 -6.85 13.45
N GLU A 48 -3.57 -7.07 13.40
CA GLU A 48 -4.18 -8.38 13.66
C GLU A 48 -5.19 -8.69 12.53
N ASP A 49 -5.05 -9.85 11.89
CA ASP A 49 -6.07 -10.40 10.98
C ASP A 49 -6.53 -11.76 11.50
N LYS A 50 -7.84 -11.89 11.76
CA LYS A 50 -8.48 -13.13 12.23
C LYS A 50 -7.78 -13.72 13.47
N GLY A 51 -7.37 -12.86 14.41
CA GLY A 51 -6.68 -13.28 15.63
C GLY A 51 -5.20 -13.65 15.46
N ARG A 52 -4.61 -13.42 14.28
CA ARG A 52 -3.19 -13.63 14.03
C ARG A 52 -2.45 -12.30 13.97
N PRO A 53 -1.34 -12.12 14.71
CA PRO A 53 -0.52 -10.94 14.57
C PRO A 53 0.12 -10.93 13.18
N LEU A 54 0.17 -9.76 12.58
CA LEU A 54 0.82 -9.52 11.29
C LEU A 54 1.57 -8.18 11.33
N LEU A 55 2.51 -8.04 10.39
CA LEU A 55 3.25 -6.80 10.20
C LEU A 55 2.88 -6.22 8.84
N LEU A 56 2.35 -5.01 8.84
CA LEU A 56 2.02 -4.27 7.63
C LEU A 56 3.21 -3.38 7.25
N ARG A 57 3.66 -3.51 6.01
CA ARG A 57 4.64 -2.65 5.38
C ARG A 57 3.93 -1.54 4.61
N THR A 58 4.41 -0.31 4.75
CA THR A 58 3.85 0.85 4.05
C THR A 58 4.50 1.02 2.67
N TRP A 59 3.67 1.25 1.67
CA TRP A 59 4.06 1.50 0.28
C TRP A 59 3.47 2.84 -0.16
N ALA A 60 4.22 3.62 -0.93
CA ALA A 60 3.79 4.93 -1.41
C ALA A 60 3.77 4.98 -2.95
N TYR A 61 2.78 5.66 -3.51
CA TYR A 61 2.68 6.00 -4.93
C TYR A 61 2.60 7.52 -5.09
N GLY A 62 3.42 8.05 -6.01
CA GLY A 62 3.44 9.48 -6.31
C GLY A 62 4.71 10.23 -5.91
N TYR A 63 5.90 9.63 -6.03
CA TYR A 63 7.16 10.38 -5.95
C TYR A 63 7.94 10.24 -7.26
N ALA A 64 7.98 11.31 -8.03
CA ALA A 64 8.99 11.60 -9.05
C ALA A 64 9.61 12.96 -8.70
#